data_AF-A0A944CLA0-F1
#
_entry.id   AF-A0A944CLA0-F1
#
_cell.length_a   1.000
_cell.length_b   1.000
_cell.length_c   1.000
_cell.angle_alpha   90.00
_cell.angle_beta   90.00
_cell.angle_gamma   90.00
#
_symmetry.space_group_name_H-M   'P 1'
#
loop_
_entity.id
_entity.type
_entity.pdbx_description
1 polymer ?
#
loop_
_entity_poly.entity_id
_entity_poly.type
_entity_poly.pdbx_seq_one_letter_code
_entity_poly.pdbx_strand_id
1 'polypeptide(L)'
;MVLGLLSAVMAGTLVGLQNIFNSKVNEKAGSWTTTTLVLGLGFLASFILGLFFEGSQLFNLQKMEWWYWISGLIGIGVITGIVQGIRYLGPTFAISIVLTSQLAFAVLFDSLGWMGLEKVPFTMKQLLGVVVILGGVIVFKWSEGREDNVKVEASRLDQKAGVS
;
A
#
# COMPACT_ATOMS: atom_id res chain seq x y z
N MET A 1 2.93 10.89 21.47
CA MET A 1 1.70 10.17 21.03
C MET A 1 0.93 10.94 19.96
N VAL A 2 0.46 12.18 20.22
CA VAL A 2 -0.32 12.97 19.25
C VAL A 2 0.43 13.24 17.94
N LEU A 3 1.70 13.65 18.00
CA LEU A 3 2.51 13.90 16.81
C LEU A 3 2.65 12.65 15.92
N GLY A 4 2.86 11.48 16.53
CA GLY A 4 2.94 10.21 15.80
C GLY A 4 1.63 9.84 15.13
N LEU A 5 0.49 10.08 15.78
CA LEU A 5 -0.83 9.88 15.19
C LEU A 5 -1.05 10.79 13.97
N LEU A 6 -0.71 12.08 14.10
CA LEU A 6 -0.83 13.05 13.00
C LEU A 6 0.06 12.67 11.82
N SER A 7 1.31 12.27 12.08
CA SER A 7 2.22 11.80 11.03
C SER A 7 1.71 10.54 10.35
N ALA A 8 1.12 9.58 11.09
CA ALA A 8 0.55 8.36 10.52
C ALA A 8 -0.67 8.66 9.62
N VAL A 9 -1.56 9.57 10.04
CA VAL A 9 -2.71 10.01 9.23
C VAL A 9 -2.24 10.71 7.95
N MET A 10 -1.26 11.60 8.06
CA MET A 10 -0.67 12.29 6.92
C MET A 10 -0.04 11.29 5.94
N ALA A 11 0.78 10.36 6.45
CA ALA A 11 1.39 9.32 5.64
C ALA A 11 0.35 8.46 4.92
N GLY A 12 -0.71 8.01 5.61
CA GLY A 12 -1.79 7.24 5.00
C GLY A 12 -2.51 8.00 3.88
N THR A 13 -2.75 9.30 4.07
CA THR A 13 -3.36 10.17 3.06
C THR A 13 -2.45 10.30 1.82
N LEU A 14 -1.15 10.50 2.04
CA LEU A 14 -0.16 10.60 0.96
C LEU A 14 -0.01 9.28 0.19
N VAL A 15 -0.05 8.13 0.87
CA VAL A 15 -0.06 6.81 0.24
C VAL A 15 -1.28 6.63 -0.65
N GLY A 16 -2.46 7.07 -0.19
CA GLY A 16 -3.69 7.08 -1.01
C GLY A 16 -3.52 7.89 -2.29
N LEU A 17 -2.97 9.12 -2.18
CA LEU A 17 -2.71 9.97 -3.34
C LEU A 17 -1.69 9.35 -4.31
N GLN A 18 -0.61 8.78 -3.77
CA GLN A 18 0.40 8.07 -4.56
C GLN A 18 -0.22 6.90 -5.32
N ASN A 19 -1.09 6.11 -4.69
CA ASN A 19 -1.75 4.98 -5.35
C ASN A 19 -2.65 5.41 -6.51
N ILE A 20 -3.35 6.54 -6.37
CA ILE A 20 -4.17 7.13 -7.45
C ILE A 20 -3.27 7.54 -8.62
N PHE A 21 -2.18 8.26 -8.34
CA PHE A 21 -1.24 8.69 -9.38
C PHE A 21 -0.56 7.51 -10.06
N ASN A 22 -0.11 6.51 -9.30
CA ASN A 22 0.51 5.30 -9.84
C ASN A 22 -0.45 4.55 -10.75
N SER A 23 -1.72 4.43 -10.35
CA SER A 23 -2.75 3.80 -11.19
C SER A 23 -2.94 4.56 -12.51
N LYS A 24 -2.98 5.90 -12.47
CA LYS A 24 -3.14 6.75 -13.65
C LYS A 24 -1.92 6.72 -14.58
N VAL A 25 -0.71 6.68 -14.04
CA VAL A 25 0.52 6.52 -14.84
C VAL A 25 0.54 5.12 -15.45
N ASN A 26 0.14 4.10 -14.70
CA ASN A 26 0.11 2.72 -15.21
C ASN A 26 -0.89 2.52 -16.34
N GLU A 27 -2.07 3.14 -16.27
CA GLU A 27 -3.06 3.16 -17.36
C GLU A 27 -2.47 3.73 -18.67
N LYS A 28 -1.56 4.71 -18.57
CA LYS A 28 -1.02 5.44 -19.74
C LYS A 28 0.33 4.92 -20.23
N ALA A 29 1.18 4.43 -19.33
CA ALA A 29 2.59 4.17 -19.58
C ALA A 29 3.06 2.77 -19.13
N GLY A 30 2.19 1.99 -18.47
CA GLY A 30 2.47 0.63 -18.01
C GLY A 30 3.18 0.55 -16.66
N SER A 31 3.26 -0.69 -16.15
CA SER A 31 3.66 -0.99 -14.77
C SER A 31 5.13 -0.70 -14.51
N TRP A 32 6.00 -1.07 -15.46
CA TRP A 32 7.44 -0.81 -15.37
C TRP A 32 7.75 0.68 -15.37
N THR A 33 7.14 1.44 -16.28
CA THR A 33 7.33 2.90 -16.34
C THR A 33 6.85 3.58 -15.07
N THR A 34 5.69 3.17 -14.55
CA THR A 34 5.15 3.68 -13.27
C THR A 34 6.15 3.45 -12.13
N THR A 35 6.64 2.22 -12.02
CA THR A 35 7.56 1.82 -10.97
C THR A 35 8.87 2.59 -11.05
N THR A 36 9.46 2.69 -12.23
CA THR A 36 10.68 3.49 -12.48
C THR A 36 10.50 4.96 -12.14
N LEU A 37 9.37 5.57 -12.53
CA LEU A 37 9.10 6.98 -12.24
C LEU A 37 8.94 7.24 -10.74
N VAL A 38 8.18 6.40 -10.04
CA VAL A 38 7.91 6.58 -8.60
C VAL A 38 9.17 6.39 -7.77
N LEU A 39 9.92 5.31 -8.02
CA LEU A 39 11.19 5.07 -7.31
C LEU A 39 12.24 6.12 -7.68
N GLY A 40 12.33 6.52 -8.96
CA GLY A 40 13.28 7.52 -9.42
C GLY A 40 13.00 8.92 -8.85
N LEU A 41 11.75 9.39 -8.91
CA LEU A 41 11.36 10.67 -8.33
C LEU A 41 11.48 10.66 -6.80
N GLY A 42 11.10 9.54 -6.16
CA GLY A 42 11.27 9.34 -4.73
C GLY A 42 12.73 9.45 -4.31
N PHE A 43 13.63 8.75 -5.02
CA PHE A 43 15.07 8.82 -4.80
C PHE A 43 15.61 10.23 -4.98
N LEU A 44 15.28 10.92 -6.07
CA LEU A 44 15.76 12.28 -6.32
C LEU A 44 15.29 13.24 -5.23
N ALA A 45 14.02 13.19 -4.85
CA ALA A 45 13.47 14.02 -3.80
C ALA A 45 14.13 13.75 -2.44
N SER A 46 14.26 12.47 -2.06
CA SER A 46 14.90 12.10 -0.79
C SER A 46 16.38 12.44 -0.77
N PHE A 47 17.09 12.30 -1.90
CA PHE A 47 18.50 12.62 -2.00
C PHE A 47 18.74 14.12 -1.85
N ILE A 48 17.95 14.95 -2.54
CA ILE A 48 18.04 16.42 -2.42
C ILE A 48 17.74 16.85 -0.98
N LEU A 49 16.65 16.36 -0.38
CA LEU A 49 16.31 16.70 1.00
C LEU A 49 17.38 16.22 1.98
N GLY A 50 17.91 15.01 1.80
CA GLY A 50 19.01 14.48 2.61
C GLY A 50 20.26 15.36 2.54
N LEU A 51 20.63 15.85 1.37
CA LEU A 51 21.75 16.79 1.23
C LEU A 51 21.51 18.11 1.97
N PHE A 52 20.28 18.62 1.99
CA PHE A 52 19.94 19.86 2.69
C PHE A 52 19.88 19.71 4.22
N PHE A 53 19.31 18.60 4.72
CA PHE A 53 19.07 18.41 6.15
C PHE A 53 20.20 17.65 6.88
N GLU A 54 20.84 16.69 6.21
CA GLU A 54 21.84 15.79 6.81
C GLU A 54 23.26 16.04 6.27
N GLY A 55 23.40 16.66 5.09
CA GLY A 55 24.68 17.04 4.51
C GLY A 55 25.61 15.85 4.27
N SER A 56 26.81 15.88 4.86
CA SER A 56 27.80 14.79 4.72
C SER A 56 27.41 13.50 5.44
N GLN A 57 26.46 13.56 6.40
CA GLN A 57 25.99 12.38 7.12
C GLN A 57 25.25 11.40 6.21
N LEU A 58 24.66 11.89 5.12
CA LEU A 58 23.98 11.06 4.10
C LEU A 58 24.90 9.98 3.51
N PHE A 59 26.21 10.23 3.48
CA PHE A 59 27.21 9.31 2.93
C PHE A 59 27.82 8.39 3.99
N ASN A 60 27.43 8.51 5.25
CA ASN A 60 27.97 7.69 6.33
C ASN A 60 27.28 6.32 6.40
N LEU A 61 27.68 5.41 5.50
CA LEU A 61 27.10 4.07 5.35
C LEU A 61 27.88 2.98 6.11
N GLN A 62 28.81 3.35 6.99
CA GLN A 62 29.84 2.47 7.57
C GLN A 62 29.33 1.35 8.49
N LYS A 63 28.01 1.27 8.76
CA LYS A 63 27.40 0.24 9.63
C LYS A 63 26.14 -0.40 9.06
N MET A 64 25.86 -0.26 7.75
CA MET A 64 24.69 -0.91 7.17
C MET A 64 24.92 -2.41 6.97
N GLU A 65 24.02 -3.23 7.50
CA GLU A 65 24.00 -4.65 7.21
C GLU A 65 23.62 -4.89 5.74
N TRP A 66 24.16 -5.97 5.15
CA TRP A 66 23.93 -6.30 3.73
C TRP A 66 22.43 -6.39 3.37
N TRP A 67 21.59 -6.83 4.30
CA TRP A 67 20.15 -7.02 4.08
C TRP A 67 19.39 -5.69 3.91
N TYR A 68 19.92 -4.57 4.43
CA TYR A 68 19.27 -3.26 4.30
C TYR A 68 19.25 -2.76 2.85
N TRP A 69 20.25 -3.16 2.05
CA TRP A 69 20.36 -2.79 0.64
C TRP A 69 19.25 -3.38 -0.23
N ILE A 70 18.63 -4.48 0.22
CA ILE A 70 17.56 -5.17 -0.52
C ILE A 70 16.22 -4.40 -0.41
N SER A 71 16.08 -3.51 0.57
CA SER A 71 14.84 -2.75 0.81
C SER A 71 14.37 -1.96 -0.43
N GLY A 72 15.29 -1.36 -1.18
CA GLY A 72 14.96 -0.64 -2.41
C GLY A 72 14.38 -1.54 -3.50
N LEU A 73 14.84 -2.79 -3.59
CA LEU A 73 14.31 -3.78 -4.55
C LEU A 73 12.90 -4.25 -4.15
N ILE A 74 12.63 -4.37 -2.85
CA ILE A 74 11.27 -4.68 -2.35
C ILE A 74 10.26 -3.63 -2.81
N GLY A 75 10.67 -2.35 -2.89
CA GLY A 75 9.84 -1.25 -3.39
C GLY A 75 9.29 -1.47 -4.81
N ILE A 76 10.04 -2.14 -5.68
CA ILE A 76 9.58 -2.52 -7.03
C ILE A 76 8.37 -3.47 -6.93
N GLY A 77 8.48 -4.49 -6.07
CA GLY A 77 7.41 -5.45 -5.81
C GLY A 77 6.17 -4.79 -5.20
N VAL A 78 6.37 -3.82 -4.29
CA VAL A 78 5.27 -3.07 -3.66
C VAL A 78 4.48 -2.27 -4.69
N ILE A 79 5.14 -1.45 -5.51
CA ILE A 79 4.45 -0.58 -6.47
C ILE A 79 3.75 -1.43 -7.54
N THR A 80 4.47 -2.39 -8.14
CA THR A 80 3.90 -3.26 -9.17
C THR A 80 2.76 -4.12 -8.63
N GLY A 81 2.87 -4.63 -7.41
CA GLY A 81 1.85 -5.44 -6.75
C GLY A 81 0.59 -4.65 -6.43
N ILE A 82 0.73 -3.45 -5.85
CA ILE A 82 -0.42 -2.58 -5.54
C ILE A 82 -1.13 -2.15 -6.82
N VAL A 83 -0.40 -1.66 -7.82
CA VAL A 83 -0.98 -1.20 -9.09
C VAL A 83 -1.73 -2.33 -9.80
N GLN A 84 -1.18 -3.54 -9.82
CA GLN A 84 -1.87 -4.71 -10.36
C GLN A 84 -3.08 -5.10 -9.51
N GLY A 85 -2.94 -5.09 -8.19
CA GLY A 85 -4.05 -5.34 -7.27
C GLY A 85 -5.22 -4.41 -7.55
N ILE A 86 -4.98 -3.10 -7.64
CA ILE A 86 -6.00 -2.09 -7.96
C ILE A 86 -6.66 -2.38 -9.32
N ARG A 87 -5.87 -2.77 -10.33
CA ARG A 87 -6.38 -3.07 -11.67
C ARG A 87 -7.29 -4.30 -11.71
N TYR A 88 -7.00 -5.34 -10.91
CA TYR A 88 -7.78 -6.59 -10.92
C TYR A 88 -8.93 -6.63 -9.92
N LEU A 89 -8.78 -5.92 -8.79
CA LEU A 89 -9.66 -6.06 -7.64
C LEU A 89 -10.45 -4.78 -7.32
N GLY A 90 -10.16 -3.68 -8.02
CA GLY A 90 -10.63 -2.35 -7.62
C GLY A 90 -9.77 -1.75 -6.49
N PRO A 91 -9.76 -0.42 -6.35
CA PRO A 91 -8.88 0.27 -5.42
C PRO A 91 -9.20 -0.05 -3.96
N THR A 92 -10.48 -0.07 -3.59
CA THR A 92 -10.91 -0.24 -2.21
C THR A 92 -10.55 -1.63 -1.68
N PHE A 93 -10.90 -2.68 -2.43
CA PHE A 93 -10.60 -4.04 -2.03
C PHE A 93 -9.10 -4.37 -2.09
N ALA A 94 -8.37 -3.91 -3.11
CA ALA A 94 -6.92 -4.11 -3.19
C ALA A 94 -6.18 -3.51 -1.98
N ILE A 95 -6.46 -2.24 -1.64
CA ILE A 95 -5.80 -1.57 -0.51
C ILE A 95 -6.20 -2.20 0.82
N SER A 96 -7.45 -2.65 0.97
CA SER A 96 -7.90 -3.38 2.16
C SER A 96 -7.07 -4.65 2.40
N ILE A 97 -6.81 -5.44 1.35
CA ILE A 97 -5.98 -6.65 1.44
C ILE A 97 -4.53 -6.29 1.77
N VAL A 98 -3.98 -5.23 1.15
CA VAL A 98 -2.60 -4.77 1.39
C VAL A 98 -2.42 -4.39 2.85
N LEU A 99 -3.30 -3.55 3.40
CA LEU A 99 -3.25 -3.11 4.80
C LEU A 99 -3.37 -4.29 5.76
N THR A 100 -4.27 -5.22 5.46
CA THR A 100 -4.46 -6.43 6.29
C THR A 100 -3.20 -7.30 6.29
N SER A 101 -2.60 -7.52 5.11
CA SER A 101 -1.38 -8.32 4.97
C SER A 101 -0.19 -7.67 5.65
N GLN A 102 -0.06 -6.33 5.55
CA GLN A 102 0.99 -5.58 6.23
C GLN A 102 0.89 -5.69 7.74
N LEU A 103 -0.33 -5.58 8.29
CA LEU A 103 -0.56 -5.72 9.73
C LEU A 103 -0.30 -7.15 10.23
N ALA A 104 -0.75 -8.17 9.49
CA ALA A 104 -0.47 -9.56 9.82
C ALA A 104 1.04 -9.85 9.82
N PHE A 105 1.75 -9.32 8.82
CA PHE A 105 3.21 -9.43 8.72
C PHE A 105 3.91 -8.71 9.87
N ALA A 106 3.49 -7.49 10.21
CA ALA A 106 4.05 -6.72 11.32
C ALA A 106 3.88 -7.47 12.66
N VAL A 107 2.67 -7.94 12.96
CA VAL A 107 2.40 -8.71 14.19
C VAL A 107 3.24 -9.98 14.25
N LEU A 108 3.40 -10.69 13.12
CA LEU A 108 4.23 -11.90 13.05
C LEU A 108 5.71 -11.57 13.33
N PHE A 109 6.26 -10.56 12.67
CA PHE A 109 7.67 -10.19 12.80
C PHE A 109 8.00 -9.64 14.19
N ASP A 110 7.15 -8.78 14.74
CA ASP A 110 7.27 -8.24 16.10
C ASP A 110 7.23 -9.37 17.15
N SER A 111 6.36 -10.36 16.94
CA SER A 111 6.21 -11.51 17.86
C SER A 111 7.40 -12.46 17.82
N LEU A 112 8.04 -12.60 16.66
CA LEU A 112 9.20 -13.45 16.47
C LEU A 112 10.51 -12.74 16.85
N GLY A 113 10.52 -11.41 16.94
CA GLY A 113 11.73 -10.61 17.17
C GLY A 113 12.73 -10.74 16.02
N TRP A 114 12.23 -11.04 14.82
CA TRP A 114 13.09 -11.19 13.63
C TRP A 114 13.66 -9.83 13.20
N MET A 115 14.83 -9.86 12.55
CA MET A 115 15.52 -8.65 12.07
C MET A 115 15.91 -7.65 13.17
N GLY A 116 16.18 -8.14 14.39
CA GLY A 116 16.63 -7.29 15.50
C GLY A 116 15.51 -6.48 16.16
N LEU A 117 14.24 -6.78 15.84
CA LEU A 117 13.08 -6.18 16.49
C LEU A 117 13.00 -6.60 17.96
N GLU A 118 12.58 -5.68 18.82
CA GLU A 118 12.26 -5.99 20.22
C GLU A 118 11.06 -6.95 20.24
N LYS A 119 11.25 -8.12 20.87
CA LYS A 119 10.23 -9.17 20.85
C LYS A 119 9.02 -8.74 21.65
N VAL A 120 7.91 -8.46 20.96
CA VAL A 120 6.64 -8.11 21.58
C VAL A 120 5.84 -9.40 21.80
N PRO A 121 5.38 -9.71 23.03
CA PRO A 121 4.59 -10.92 23.25
C PRO A 121 3.27 -10.85 22.47
N PHE A 122 3.03 -11.88 21.65
CA PHE A 122 1.77 -12.01 20.92
C PHE A 122 0.59 -12.09 21.89
N THR A 123 -0.38 -11.18 21.73
CA THR A 123 -1.58 -11.13 22.59
C THR A 123 -2.83 -11.56 21.83
N MET A 124 -3.79 -12.17 22.53
CA MET A 124 -5.12 -12.49 21.96
C MET A 124 -5.86 -11.25 21.44
N LYS A 125 -5.53 -10.05 21.97
CA LYS A 125 -6.07 -8.77 21.49
C LYS A 125 -5.58 -8.41 20.08
N GLN A 126 -4.30 -8.67 19.78
CA GLN A 126 -3.76 -8.48 18.42
C GLN A 126 -4.41 -9.44 17.43
N LEU A 127 -4.61 -10.70 17.82
CA LEU A 127 -5.32 -11.68 16.99
C LEU A 127 -6.76 -11.22 16.67
N LEU A 128 -7.49 -10.78 17.69
CA LEU A 128 -8.84 -10.23 17.52
C LEU A 128 -8.83 -9.00 16.60
N GLY A 129 -7.87 -8.11 16.74
CA GLY A 129 -7.71 -6.95 15.85
C GLY A 129 -7.53 -7.36 14.38
N VAL A 130 -6.66 -8.34 14.10
CA VAL A 130 -6.46 -8.88 12.74
C VAL A 130 -7.75 -9.51 12.20
N VAL A 131 -8.48 -10.28 13.01
CA VAL A 131 -9.76 -10.89 12.62
C VAL A 131 -10.82 -9.83 12.30
N VAL A 132 -10.89 -8.74 13.08
CA VAL A 132 -11.82 -7.63 12.81
C VAL A 132 -11.52 -6.95 11.48
N ILE A 133 -10.23 -6.73 11.18
CA ILE A 133 -9.81 -6.13 9.91
C ILE A 133 -10.16 -7.05 8.73
N LEU A 134 -9.89 -8.35 8.86
CA LEU A 134 -10.30 -9.36 7.87
C LEU A 134 -11.82 -9.35 7.64
N GLY A 135 -12.61 -9.25 8.72
CA GLY A 135 -14.06 -9.07 8.63
C GLY A 135 -14.46 -7.83 7.83
N GLY A 136 -13.79 -6.69 8.08
CA GLY A 136 -13.99 -5.45 7.31
C GLY A 136 -13.69 -5.63 5.81
N VAL A 137 -12.62 -6.33 5.46
CA VAL A 137 -12.26 -6.64 4.07
C VAL A 137 -13.34 -7.47 3.36
N ILE A 138 -13.93 -8.45 4.06
CA ILE A 138 -15.03 -9.27 3.52
C ILE A 138 -16.27 -8.40 3.25
N VAL A 139 -16.59 -7.47 4.15
CA VAL A 139 -17.71 -6.53 3.97
C VAL A 139 -17.49 -5.63 2.75
N PHE A 140 -16.29 -5.08 2.58
CA PHE A 140 -15.96 -4.27 1.40
C PHE A 140 -16.13 -5.04 0.09
N LYS A 141 -15.63 -6.29 0.04
CA LYS A 141 -15.81 -7.16 -1.13
C LYS A 141 -17.28 -7.38 -1.47
N TRP A 142 -18.11 -7.59 -0.45
CA TRP A 142 -19.54 -7.83 -0.65
C TRP A 142 -20.27 -6.57 -1.13
N SER A 143 -19.84 -5.39 -0.67
CA SER A 143 -20.36 -4.11 -1.15
C SER A 143 -20.03 -3.88 -2.63
N GLU A 144 -18.77 -4.08 -3.03
CA GLU A 144 -18.29 -3.83 -4.41
C GLU A 144 -18.97 -4.77 -5.41
N GLY A 145 -19.12 -6.06 -5.07
CA GLY A 145 -19.87 -7.01 -5.89
C GLY A 145 -21.38 -6.70 -6.01
N ARG A 146 -21.96 -5.92 -5.09
CA ARG A 146 -23.36 -5.49 -5.18
C ARG A 146 -23.53 -4.31 -6.13
N GLU A 147 -22.57 -3.38 -6.17
CA GLU A 147 -22.59 -2.24 -7.09
C GLU A 147 -22.41 -2.65 -8.56
N ASP A 148 -21.54 -3.61 -8.85
CA ASP A 148 -21.32 -4.12 -10.21
C ASP A 148 -22.59 -4.77 -10.78
N ASN A 149 -23.28 -5.56 -9.97
CA ASN A 149 -24.54 -6.19 -10.38
C ASN A 149 -25.62 -5.15 -10.68
N VAL A 150 -25.72 -4.06 -9.90
CA VAL A 150 -26.68 -2.97 -10.14
C VAL A 150 -26.39 -2.24 -11.44
N LYS A 151 -25.11 -1.95 -11.76
CA LYS A 151 -24.73 -1.30 -13.03
C LYS A 151 -25.04 -2.18 -14.25
N VAL A 152 -24.80 -3.49 -14.14
CA VAL A 152 -25.13 -4.46 -15.20
C VAL A 152 -26.65 -4.56 -15.39
N GLU A 153 -27.43 -4.57 -14.31
CA GLU A 153 -28.89 -4.58 -14.38
C GLU A 153 -29.43 -3.30 -15.05
N ALA A 154 -28.94 -2.13 -14.62
CA ALA A 154 -29.36 -0.83 -15.17
C ALA A 154 -29.04 -0.68 -16.67
N SER A 155 -27.83 -1.06 -17.09
CA SER A 155 -27.44 -1.03 -18.51
C SER A 155 -28.24 -2.00 -19.38
N ARG A 156 -28.63 -3.18 -18.84
CA ARG A 156 -29.55 -4.09 -19.52
C ARG A 156 -30.96 -3.52 -19.66
N LEU A 157 -31.44 -2.77 -18.68
CA LEU A 157 -32.75 -2.12 -18.73
C LEU A 157 -32.77 -0.95 -19.72
N ASP A 158 -31.73 -0.11 -19.73
CA ASP A 158 -31.58 0.97 -20.71
C ASP A 158 -31.49 0.43 -22.15
N GLN A 159 -30.76 -0.67 -22.35
CA GLN A 159 -30.68 -1.32 -23.66
C GLN A 159 -32.02 -1.91 -24.11
N LYS A 160 -32.89 -2.36 -23.19
CA LYS A 160 -34.24 -2.81 -23.52
C LYS A 160 -35.20 -1.64 -23.76
N ALA A 161 -35.03 -0.52 -23.07
CA ALA A 161 -35.88 0.66 -23.20
C ALA A 161 -35.60 1.48 -24.47
N GLY A 162 -34.35 1.51 -24.95
CA GLY A 162 -33.96 2.22 -26.19
C GLY A 162 -34.22 1.45 -27.49
N VAL A 163 -34.85 0.28 -27.42
CA VAL A 163 -35.16 -0.60 -28.58
C VAL A 163 -36.67 -0.63 -28.89
N SER A 164 -37.48 0.16 -28.18
CA SER A 164 -38.92 0.34 -28.46
C SER A 164 -39.22 1.68 -29.11
#